data_AF-A0A8S0ZTJ6-F1
#
_entry.id   AF-A0A8S0ZTJ6-F1
#
_cell.length_a   1.000
_cell.length_b   1.000
_cell.length_c   1.000
_cell.angle_alpha   90.00
_cell.angle_beta   90.00
_cell.angle_gamma   90.00
#
_symmetry.space_group_name_H-M   'P 1'
#
loop_
_entity.id
_entity.type
_entity.pdbx_description
1 polymer ?
#
loop_
_entity_poly.entity_id
_entity_poly.type
_entity_poly.pdbx_seq_one_letter_code
_entity_poly.pdbx_strand_id
1 'polypeptide(L)'
;MIEYDNLLRRTSASVCGVSPLIYGTTKFGNPIIAWGNYRFIKKLTRRVKTWWECTARKSSGCRCVAVTVNNRLMKLNGWHNH
;
A
#
# COMPACT_ATOMS: atom_id res chain seq x y z
N MET A 1 -27.80 -5.15 18.65
CA MET A 1 -26.65 -4.23 18.50
C MET A 1 -25.51 -4.95 17.80
N ILE A 2 -25.75 -5.46 16.58
CA ILE A 2 -24.75 -6.20 15.78
C ILE A 2 -25.06 -5.92 14.31
N GLU A 3 -24.67 -4.76 13.80
CA GLU A 3 -24.94 -4.33 12.41
C GLU A 3 -23.67 -3.69 11.82
N TYR A 4 -22.54 -4.42 11.88
CA TYR A 4 -21.30 -4.01 11.21
C TYR A 4 -20.61 -5.14 10.43
N ASP A 5 -21.09 -6.39 10.53
CA ASP A 5 -20.42 -7.56 9.92
C ASP A 5 -20.95 -7.92 8.51
N ASN A 6 -21.97 -7.22 8.02
CA ASN A 6 -22.67 -7.58 6.77
C ASN A 6 -22.23 -6.80 5.51
N LEU A 7 -21.24 -5.90 5.58
CA LEU A 7 -20.81 -5.13 4.40
C LEU A 7 -19.62 -5.76 3.62
N LEU A 8 -19.03 -6.86 4.11
CA LEU A 8 -17.91 -7.53 3.43
C LEU A 8 -18.28 -8.87 2.77
N ARG A 9 -19.55 -9.32 2.84
CA ARG A 9 -19.97 -10.64 2.35
C ARG A 9 -20.73 -10.65 1.03
N ARG A 10 -20.88 -9.50 0.35
CA ARG A 10 -21.85 -9.34 -0.75
C ARG A 10 -21.30 -8.81 -2.08
N THR A 11 -20.04 -9.09 -2.38
CA THR A 11 -19.50 -8.89 -3.74
C THR A 11 -18.73 -10.12 -4.19
N SER A 12 -19.47 -11.07 -4.77
CA SER A 12 -18.96 -12.11 -5.68
C SER A 12 -18.72 -11.50 -7.07
N ALA A 13 -17.92 -10.44 -7.12
CA ALA A 13 -17.30 -10.01 -8.37
C ALA A 13 -15.84 -10.43 -8.24
N SER A 14 -15.42 -11.33 -9.13
CA SER A 14 -14.02 -11.57 -9.43
C SER A 14 -13.40 -10.23 -9.84
N VAL A 15 -12.92 -9.46 -8.87
CA VAL A 15 -12.19 -8.24 -9.12
C VAL A 15 -10.89 -8.70 -9.76
N CYS A 16 -10.79 -8.56 -11.08
CA CYS A 16 -9.57 -8.86 -11.81
C CYS A 16 -8.44 -7.99 -11.22
N GLY A 17 -7.55 -8.62 -10.44
CA GLY A 17 -6.16 -8.22 -10.23
C GLY A 17 -5.84 -6.89 -9.54
N VAL A 18 -6.81 -6.10 -9.06
CA VAL A 18 -6.49 -4.87 -8.33
C VAL A 18 -6.40 -5.13 -6.84
N SER A 19 -5.18 -5.35 -6.35
CA SER A 19 -4.94 -5.38 -4.91
C SER A 19 -5.35 -4.04 -4.28
N PRO A 20 -6.16 -4.02 -3.21
CA PRO A 20 -6.59 -2.78 -2.59
C PRO A 20 -5.39 -2.04 -1.98
N LEU A 21 -5.33 -0.72 -2.21
CA LEU A 21 -4.38 0.16 -1.52
C LEU A 21 -4.90 0.46 -0.12
N ILE A 22 -4.20 -0.03 0.90
CA ILE A 22 -4.54 0.18 2.30
C ILE A 22 -3.58 1.21 2.88
N TYR A 23 -4.13 2.29 3.43
CA TYR A 23 -3.36 3.26 4.20
C TYR A 23 -3.34 2.86 5.67
N GLY A 24 -2.18 3.01 6.31
CA GLY A 24 -2.06 2.76 7.73
C GLY A 24 -0.95 3.60 8.35
N THR A 25 -0.72 3.34 9.63
CA THR A 25 0.37 3.93 10.41
C THR A 25 1.12 2.82 11.13
N THR A 26 2.43 2.99 11.32
CA THR A 26 3.20 2.12 12.21
C THR A 26 2.84 2.39 13.66
N LYS A 27 3.26 1.50 14.56
CA LYS A 27 3.15 1.68 16.02
C LYS A 27 3.76 3.02 16.51
N PHE A 28 4.71 3.56 15.76
CA PHE A 28 5.38 4.84 16.05
C PHE A 28 4.80 6.02 15.26
N GLY A 29 3.61 5.88 14.68
CA GLY A 29 2.92 6.96 13.95
C GLY A 29 3.46 7.23 12.54
N ASN A 30 4.40 6.43 12.02
CA ASN A 30 4.91 6.65 10.67
C ASN A 30 3.89 6.16 9.64
N PRO A 31 3.53 6.96 8.62
CA PRO A 31 2.58 6.54 7.61
C PRO A 31 3.14 5.41 6.75
N ILE A 32 2.28 4.44 6.46
CA ILE A 32 2.57 3.28 5.60
C ILE A 32 1.45 3.07 4.59
N ILE A 33 1.80 2.43 3.49
CA ILE A 33 0.82 1.87 2.55
C ILE A 33 1.07 0.38 2.39
N ALA A 34 -0.01 -0.38 2.26
CA ALA A 34 0.03 -1.77 1.86
C ALA A 34 -0.70 -1.93 0.52
N TRP A 35 -0.06 -2.65 -0.41
CA TRP A 35 -0.63 -2.99 -1.70
C TRP A 35 -0.46 -4.49 -1.91
N GLY A 36 -1.56 -5.23 -1.81
CA GLY A 36 -1.53 -6.69 -1.80
C GLY A 36 -0.70 -7.20 -0.62
N ASN A 37 0.34 -7.99 -0.90
CA ASN A 37 1.24 -8.54 0.11
C ASN A 37 2.44 -7.64 0.42
N TYR A 38 2.56 -6.49 -0.24
CA TYR A 38 3.73 -5.62 -0.09
C TYR A 38 3.43 -4.41 0.79
N ARG A 39 4.40 -4.05 1.64
CA ARG A 39 4.34 -2.90 2.53
C ARG A 39 5.38 -1.86 2.13
N PHE A 40 4.98 -0.60 2.15
CA PHE A 40 5.84 0.53 1.84
C PHE A 40 5.74 1.58 2.95
N ILE A 41 6.89 2.17 3.28
CA ILE A 41 7.02 3.27 4.23
C ILE A 41 7.19 4.57 3.46
N LYS A 42 6.66 5.66 4.02
CA LYS A 42 6.78 6.99 3.41
C LYS A 42 8.25 7.40 3.43
N LYS A 43 8.79 7.73 2.25
CA LYS A 43 10.13 8.28 2.11
C LYS A 43 10.09 9.80 2.07
N LEU A 44 9.31 10.36 1.14
CA LEU A 44 9.18 11.81 0.99
C LEU A 44 7.84 12.17 0.35
N THR A 45 7.33 13.36 0.67
CA THR A 45 6.23 13.98 -0.07
C THR A 45 6.74 15.23 -0.77
N ARG A 46 6.41 15.39 -2.06
CA ARG A 46 6.68 16.58 -2.87
C ARG A 46 5.41 17.01 -3.58
N ARG A 47 4.90 18.20 -3.23
CA ARG A 47 3.63 18.75 -3.74
C ARG A 47 2.51 17.72 -3.56
N VAL A 48 2.02 17.15 -4.66
CA VAL A 48 0.92 16.16 -4.69
C VAL A 48 1.40 14.71 -4.73
N LYS A 49 2.70 14.47 -4.91
CA LYS A 49 3.28 13.13 -5.07
C LYS A 49 3.97 12.69 -3.78
N THR A 50 3.60 11.51 -3.27
CA THR A 50 4.29 10.86 -2.17
C THR A 50 5.02 9.64 -2.68
N TRP A 51 6.30 9.56 -2.33
CA TRP A 51 7.18 8.46 -2.65
C TRP A 51 7.29 7.54 -1.45
N TRP A 52 7.15 6.26 -1.72
CA TRP A 52 7.15 5.19 -0.75
C TRP A 52 8.19 4.16 -1.13
N GLU A 53 8.95 3.68 -0.16
CA GLU A 53 9.94 2.64 -0.35
C GLU A 53 9.50 1.35 0.33
N CYS A 54 9.79 0.21 -0.30
CA CYS A 54 9.44 -1.08 0.27
C CYS A 54 10.15 -1.27 1.62
N THR A 55 9.43 -1.78 2.62
CA THR A 55 10.03 -2.10 3.93
C THR A 55 11.14 -3.14 3.82
N ALA A 56 11.01 -4.07 2.88
CA ALA A 56 12.03 -5.08 2.58
C ALA A 56 13.28 -4.52 1.90
N ARG A 57 13.36 -3.20 1.68
CA ARG A 57 14.59 -2.56 1.19
C ARG A 57 15.74 -2.71 2.18
N LYS A 58 15.47 -2.61 3.49
CA LYS A 58 16.49 -2.76 4.54
C LYS A 58 16.86 -4.21 4.80
N SER A 59 15.90 -5.13 4.74
CA SER A 59 16.13 -6.55 5.03
C SER A 59 16.64 -7.35 3.84
N SER A 60 16.09 -7.11 2.65
CA SER A 60 16.26 -7.96 1.46
C SER A 60 16.80 -7.19 0.25
N GLY A 61 17.17 -5.91 0.42
CA GLY A 61 17.66 -5.07 -0.68
C GLY A 61 16.60 -4.77 -1.76
N CYS A 62 15.32 -4.92 -1.45
CA CYS A 62 14.24 -4.70 -2.41
C CYS A 62 14.29 -3.26 -2.98
N ARG A 63 14.32 -3.15 -4.31
CA ARG A 63 14.36 -1.86 -5.04
C ARG A 63 12.99 -1.37 -5.47
N CYS A 64 11.91 -2.00 -4.99
CA CYS A 64 10.56 -1.58 -5.32
C CYS A 64 10.21 -0.23 -4.66
N VAL A 65 9.63 0.67 -5.45
CA VAL A 65 9.21 2.02 -5.08
C VAL A 65 7.78 2.21 -5.54
N ALA A 66 6.94 2.70 -4.63
CA ALA A 66 5.57 3.09 -4.92
C ALA A 66 5.45 4.61 -4.90
N VAL A 67 4.63 5.16 -5.81
CA VAL A 67 4.31 6.59 -5.84
C VAL A 67 2.81 6.76 -5.81
N THR A 68 2.32 7.50 -4.82
CA THR A 68 0.91 7.85 -4.72
C THR A 68 0.70 9.33 -5.04
N VAL A 69 -0.41 9.66 -5.69
CA VAL A 69 -0.84 11.04 -5.96
C VAL A 69 -2.30 11.17 -5.58
N ASN A 70 -2.66 12.17 -4.76
CA ASN A 70 -4.04 12.37 -4.27
C ASN A 70 -4.68 11.07 -3.74
N ASN A 71 -3.97 10.35 -2.87
CA ASN A 71 -4.41 9.08 -2.28
C ASN A 71 -4.66 7.91 -3.25
N ARG A 72 -4.17 8.01 -4.50
CA ARG A 72 -4.20 6.92 -5.48
C ARG A 72 -2.79 6.45 -5.79
N LEU A 73 -2.58 5.13 -5.85
CA LEU A 73 -1.33 4.55 -6.33
C LEU A 73 -1.22 4.80 -7.84
N MET A 74 -0.21 5.57 -8.24
CA MET A 74 0.03 5.94 -9.65
C MET A 74 1.11 5.07 -10.29
N LYS A 75 2.13 4.70 -9.51
CA LYS A 75 3.28 3.97 -10.04
C LYS A 75 3.80 3.00 -9.00
N LEU A 76 4.01 1.76 -9.43
CA LEU A 76 4.72 0.74 -8.68
C LEU A 76 5.89 0.31 -9.56
N ASN A 77 7.11 0.70 -9.18
CA ASN A 77 8.30 0.43 -9.96
C ASN A 77 9.24 -0.48 -9.19
N GLY A 78 9.55 -1.63 -9.77
CA GLY A 78 10.62 -2.52 -9.32
C GLY A 78 10.17 -3.97 -9.25
N TRP A 79 11.15 -4.86 -9.32
CA TRP A 79 10.97 -6.29 -9.08
C TRP A 79 11.07 -6.57 -7.58
N HIS A 80 10.08 -7.26 -7.02
CA HIS A 80 10.13 -7.76 -5.65
C HIS A 80 10.99 -9.03 -5.63
N ASN A 81 12.25 -8.90 -5.20
CA ASN A 81 13.19 -10.03 -5.14
C ASN A 81 13.16 -10.73 -3.78
N HIS A 82 11.97 -10.93 -3.21
CA HIS A 82 11.76 -11.57 -1.90
C HIS A 82 10.36 -12.17 -1.80
#